data_AF-A0A833SBQ4-F1
#
_entry.id   AF-A0A833SBQ4-F1
#
_cell.length_a   1.000
_cell.length_b   1.000
_cell.length_c   1.000
_cell.angle_alpha   90.00
_cell.angle_beta   90.00
_cell.angle_gamma   90.00
#
_symmetry.space_group_name_H-M   'P 1'
#
loop_
_entity.id
_entity.type
_entity.pdbx_description
1 polymer ?
#
loop_
_entity_poly.entity_id
_entity_poly.type
_entity_poly.pdbx_seq_one_letter_code
_entity_poly.pdbx_strand_id
1 'polypeptide(L)'
;MALLQKGFDTPDNKTAIENLTVKLKKGIVAASNHFFEQKFPHGIREAIFSTIEPVKERPTPQQSERAIKRYLREIGQTTSKRENRIDLCYWGSEVTLKMISKILNKKIYVVVASTGLETSSFQVFYPAQSNRNGETYMTVKEKNFSIGAPEDWIQDIQAGFKTEDTPTQDPIVLLFQSEHYTWLRFAKREDGASLDESQN
;
A
#
# COMPACT_ATOMS: atom_id res chain seq x y z
N MET A 1 2.25 11.44 12.63
CA MET A 1 1.16 10.54 12.19
C MET A 1 -0.23 10.99 12.68
N ALA A 2 -0.46 12.28 13.01
CA ALA A 2 -1.75 12.75 13.53
C ALA A 2 -2.89 12.77 12.47
N LEU A 3 -2.55 12.83 11.18
CA LEU A 3 -3.54 12.90 10.10
C LEU A 3 -4.15 11.55 9.72
N LEU A 4 -3.44 10.44 9.91
CA LEU A 4 -4.05 9.12 9.74
C LEU A 4 -5.20 8.96 10.75
N GLN A 5 -5.03 9.44 11.99
CA GLN A 5 -6.01 9.34 13.06
C GLN A 5 -7.28 10.20 12.87
N LYS A 6 -7.29 11.13 11.90
CA LYS A 6 -8.41 12.05 11.63
C LYS A 6 -9.41 11.44 10.67
N GLY A 7 -10.69 11.56 10.98
CA GLY A 7 -11.79 11.16 10.10
C GLY A 7 -12.17 12.26 9.11
N PHE A 8 -13.21 12.01 8.31
CA PHE A 8 -13.84 13.02 7.45
C PHE A 8 -15.03 13.71 8.16
N ASP A 9 -14.89 13.92 9.47
CA ASP A 9 -15.90 14.40 10.42
C ASP A 9 -16.08 15.92 10.35
N THR A 10 -14.99 16.69 10.19
CA THR A 10 -15.05 18.16 10.08
C THR A 10 -14.61 18.65 8.69
N PRO A 11 -15.08 19.83 8.23
CA PRO A 11 -14.62 20.44 6.98
C PRO A 11 -13.11 20.64 6.91
N ASP A 12 -12.49 21.02 8.04
CA ASP A 12 -11.04 21.21 8.14
C ASP A 12 -10.29 19.89 8.00
N ASN A 13 -10.77 18.83 8.65
CA ASN A 13 -10.16 17.49 8.53
C ASN A 13 -10.31 16.97 7.09
N LYS A 14 -11.47 17.16 6.45
CA LYS A 14 -11.67 16.83 5.03
C LYS A 14 -10.62 17.55 4.17
N THR A 15 -10.53 18.86 4.28
CA THR A 15 -9.57 19.68 3.49
C THR A 15 -8.13 19.25 3.73
N ALA A 16 -7.75 18.97 4.98
CA ALA A 16 -6.41 18.50 5.32
C ALA A 16 -6.09 17.14 4.69
N ILE A 17 -7.04 16.19 4.73
CA ILE A 17 -6.89 14.86 4.11
C ILE A 17 -6.78 14.98 2.59
N GLU A 18 -7.64 15.78 1.96
CA GLU A 18 -7.60 15.98 0.50
C GLU A 18 -6.25 16.57 0.05
N ASN A 19 -5.77 17.60 0.75
CA ASN A 19 -4.48 18.23 0.48
C ASN A 19 -3.31 17.27 0.70
N LEU A 20 -3.36 16.43 1.75
CA LEU A 20 -2.36 15.39 1.98
C LEU A 20 -2.38 14.35 0.85
N THR A 21 -3.57 13.90 0.42
CA THR A 21 -3.73 12.95 -0.67
C THR A 21 -3.14 13.50 -1.97
N VAL A 22 -3.33 14.79 -2.28
CA VAL A 22 -2.67 15.43 -3.44
C VAL A 22 -1.14 15.37 -3.32
N LYS A 23 -0.58 15.64 -2.14
CA LYS A 23 0.88 15.55 -1.92
C LYS A 23 1.39 14.13 -2.07
N LEU A 24 0.66 13.14 -1.52
CA LEU A 24 1.00 11.72 -1.64
C LEU A 24 0.97 11.26 -3.10
N LYS A 25 -0.08 11.63 -3.87
CA LYS A 25 -0.18 11.34 -5.30
C LYS A 25 1.01 11.89 -6.10
N LYS A 26 1.40 13.15 -5.85
CA LYS A 26 2.62 13.74 -6.45
C LYS A 26 3.88 12.97 -6.05
N GLY A 27 3.98 12.58 -4.78
CA GLY A 27 5.06 11.74 -4.27
C GLY A 27 5.12 10.38 -4.97
N ILE A 28 3.99 9.72 -5.22
CA ILE A 28 3.90 8.44 -5.93
C ILE A 28 4.51 8.55 -7.32
N VAL A 29 4.14 9.59 -8.07
CA VAL A 29 4.68 9.85 -9.42
C VAL A 29 6.19 10.10 -9.38
N ALA A 30 6.67 10.89 -8.42
CA ALA A 30 8.11 11.14 -8.29
C ALA A 30 8.87 9.85 -7.90
N ALA A 31 8.36 9.12 -6.90
CA ALA A 31 8.98 7.90 -6.39
C ALA A 31 9.00 6.76 -7.41
N SER A 32 8.01 6.70 -8.32
CA SER A 32 7.97 5.70 -9.38
C SER A 32 8.99 5.97 -10.48
N ASN A 33 9.23 7.24 -10.82
CA ASN A 33 10.23 7.63 -11.82
C ASN A 33 11.67 7.44 -11.31
N HIS A 34 11.89 7.52 -10.00
CA HIS A 34 13.19 7.30 -9.37
C HIS A 34 13.64 5.83 -9.46
N PHE A 35 14.66 5.57 -10.31
CA PHE A 35 15.13 4.23 -10.72
C PHE A 35 14.03 3.38 -11.38
N PHE A 36 13.32 4.00 -12.33
CA PHE A 36 12.17 3.39 -13.00
C PHE A 36 12.49 2.02 -13.62
N GLU A 37 13.57 1.89 -14.39
CA GLU A 37 13.91 0.63 -15.07
C GLU A 37 14.27 -0.51 -14.11
N GLN A 38 14.87 -0.18 -12.97
CA GLN A 38 15.22 -1.16 -11.94
C GLN A 38 13.98 -1.61 -11.18
N LYS A 39 13.05 -0.69 -10.92
CA LYS A 39 11.82 -0.93 -10.19
C LYS A 39 10.76 -1.64 -11.03
N PHE A 40 10.66 -1.26 -12.29
CA PHE A 40 9.70 -1.78 -13.25
C PHE A 40 10.47 -2.32 -14.46
N PRO A 41 11.16 -3.47 -14.33
CA PRO A 41 11.73 -4.13 -15.48
C PRO A 41 10.61 -4.53 -16.45
N HIS A 42 10.96 -4.73 -17.72
CA HIS A 42 9.98 -4.93 -18.80
C HIS A 42 8.89 -5.96 -18.47
N GLY A 43 9.25 -7.16 -18.00
CA GLY A 43 8.27 -8.20 -17.65
C GLY A 43 7.26 -7.78 -16.56
N ILE A 44 7.68 -6.96 -15.59
CA ILE A 44 6.77 -6.41 -14.57
C ILE A 44 5.85 -5.34 -15.20
N ARG A 45 6.39 -4.51 -16.08
CA ARG A 45 5.60 -3.50 -16.81
C ARG A 45 4.53 -4.15 -17.67
N GLU A 46 4.81 -5.29 -18.28
CA GLU A 46 3.85 -6.06 -19.06
C GLU A 46 2.72 -6.62 -18.20
N ALA A 47 3.04 -7.21 -17.05
CA ALA A 47 2.03 -7.71 -16.13
C ALA A 47 1.10 -6.58 -15.66
N ILE A 48 1.66 -5.43 -15.25
CA ILE A 48 0.85 -4.26 -14.87
C ILE A 48 0.09 -3.71 -16.07
N PHE A 49 0.68 -3.68 -17.27
CA PHE A 49 -0.01 -3.17 -18.45
C PHE A 49 -1.22 -4.04 -18.80
N SER A 50 -1.10 -5.36 -18.72
CA SER A 50 -2.21 -6.29 -19.01
C SER A 50 -3.40 -6.15 -18.06
N THR A 51 -3.20 -5.63 -16.85
CA THR A 51 -4.29 -5.35 -15.91
C THR A 51 -4.96 -3.99 -16.16
N ILE A 52 -4.26 -3.02 -16.75
CA ILE A 52 -4.79 -1.70 -17.09
C ILE A 52 -5.51 -1.72 -18.44
N GLU A 53 -4.87 -2.32 -19.44
CA GLU A 53 -5.37 -2.43 -20.81
C GLU A 53 -5.19 -3.90 -21.25
N PRO A 54 -6.27 -4.70 -21.32
CA PRO A 54 -6.18 -6.07 -21.81
C PRO A 54 -5.85 -6.06 -23.31
N VAL A 55 -4.57 -6.22 -23.63
CA VAL A 55 -4.06 -6.27 -25.00
C VAL A 55 -4.00 -7.70 -25.53
N LYS A 56 -4.29 -7.87 -26.82
CA LYS A 56 -4.15 -9.14 -27.55
C LYS A 56 -2.70 -9.50 -27.85
N GLU A 57 -1.81 -8.50 -27.89
CA GLU A 57 -0.40 -8.66 -28.24
C GLU A 57 0.50 -8.12 -27.13
N ARG A 58 1.66 -8.76 -26.97
CA ARG A 58 2.65 -8.41 -25.95
C ARG A 58 3.30 -7.06 -26.30
N PRO A 59 3.25 -6.05 -25.41
CA PRO A 59 3.77 -4.72 -25.73
C PRO A 59 5.31 -4.74 -25.79
N THR A 60 5.90 -3.88 -26.61
CA THR A 60 7.36 -3.70 -26.65
C THR A 60 7.87 -3.02 -25.37
N PRO A 61 9.18 -3.07 -25.07
CA PRO A 61 9.76 -2.33 -23.94
C PRO A 61 9.43 -0.84 -23.94
N GLN A 62 9.40 -0.18 -25.08
CA GLN A 62 9.08 1.25 -25.15
C GLN A 62 7.59 1.53 -24.93
N GLN A 63 6.73 0.65 -25.43
CA GLN A 63 5.28 0.76 -25.23
C GLN A 63 4.90 0.58 -23.77
N SER A 64 5.38 -0.48 -23.12
CA SER A 64 5.07 -0.73 -21.71
C SER A 64 5.69 0.32 -20.78
N GLU A 65 6.86 0.87 -21.12
CA GLU A 65 7.43 2.01 -20.39
C GLU A 65 6.51 3.24 -20.45
N ARG A 66 6.12 3.64 -21.67
CA ARG A 66 5.27 4.81 -21.90
C ARG A 66 3.91 4.64 -21.21
N ALA A 67 3.31 3.46 -21.32
CA ALA A 67 2.02 3.17 -20.73
C ALA A 67 2.07 3.26 -19.19
N ILE A 68 3.05 2.65 -18.54
CA ILE A 68 3.17 2.69 -17.07
C ILE A 68 3.48 4.10 -16.57
N LYS A 69 4.34 4.86 -17.28
CA LYS A 69 4.59 6.27 -16.95
C LYS A 69 3.35 7.15 -17.11
N ARG A 70 2.55 6.92 -18.16
CA ARG A 70 1.26 7.60 -18.37
C ARG A 70 0.28 7.26 -17.25
N TYR A 71 0.07 5.97 -17.00
CA TYR A 71 -0.82 5.46 -15.95
C TYR A 71 -0.53 6.09 -14.57
N LEU A 72 0.73 6.07 -14.14
CA LEU A 72 1.12 6.64 -12.85
C LEU A 72 0.93 8.16 -12.80
N ARG A 73 1.20 8.85 -13.91
CA ARG A 73 0.94 10.29 -14.04
C ARG A 73 -0.55 10.59 -13.91
N GLU A 74 -1.41 9.81 -14.56
CA GLU A 74 -2.87 9.96 -14.52
C GLU A 74 -3.39 9.75 -13.09
N ILE A 75 -2.94 8.71 -12.37
CA ILE A 75 -3.22 8.56 -10.92
C ILE A 75 -2.85 9.83 -10.17
N GLY A 76 -1.66 10.38 -10.44
CA GLY A 76 -1.16 11.62 -9.83
C GLY A 76 -2.04 12.85 -10.06
N GLN A 77 -2.81 12.85 -11.14
CA GLN A 77 -3.66 13.96 -11.60
C GLN A 77 -5.14 13.77 -11.25
N THR A 78 -5.56 12.56 -10.85
CA THR A 78 -6.92 12.32 -10.39
C THR A 78 -7.29 13.24 -9.22
N THR A 79 -8.54 13.68 -9.19
CA THR A 79 -9.08 14.47 -8.09
C THR A 79 -8.92 13.74 -6.75
N SER A 80 -8.65 14.52 -5.69
CA SER A 80 -8.63 14.04 -4.31
C SER A 80 -9.86 14.49 -3.53
N LYS A 81 -10.83 15.14 -4.19
CA LYS A 81 -12.07 15.61 -3.59
C LYS A 81 -13.01 14.47 -3.28
N ARG A 82 -13.56 14.45 -2.07
CA ARG A 82 -14.41 13.35 -1.59
C ARG A 82 -15.67 13.15 -2.44
N GLU A 83 -16.25 14.23 -2.93
CA GLU A 83 -17.48 14.26 -3.71
C GLU A 83 -17.31 13.77 -5.15
N ASN A 84 -16.07 13.67 -5.64
CA ASN A 84 -15.81 13.29 -7.01
C ASN A 84 -15.53 11.80 -7.14
N ARG A 85 -15.97 11.23 -8.27
CA ARG A 85 -15.65 9.85 -8.65
C ARG A 85 -14.37 9.84 -9.49
N ILE A 86 -13.60 8.76 -9.32
CA ILE A 86 -12.44 8.43 -10.15
C ILE A 86 -12.73 7.12 -10.87
N ASP A 87 -12.22 6.99 -12.09
CA ASP A 87 -12.31 5.74 -12.84
C ASP A 87 -11.62 4.60 -12.07
N LEU A 88 -12.19 3.39 -12.15
CA LEU A 88 -11.72 2.19 -11.47
C LEU A 88 -10.26 1.88 -11.83
N CYS A 89 -9.89 2.13 -13.09
CA CYS A 89 -8.52 1.91 -13.55
C CYS A 89 -7.50 2.77 -12.77
N TYR A 90 -7.90 3.89 -12.17
CA TYR A 90 -7.03 4.77 -11.39
C TYR A 90 -7.16 4.59 -9.87
N TRP A 91 -7.84 3.55 -9.41
CA TRP A 91 -7.88 3.21 -7.99
C TRP A 91 -6.49 2.79 -7.48
N GLY A 92 -6.28 2.93 -6.17
CA GLY A 92 -5.04 2.51 -5.54
C GLY A 92 -4.82 1.00 -5.71
N SER A 93 -3.63 0.61 -6.14
CA SER A 93 -3.21 -0.79 -6.31
C SER A 93 -1.95 -1.11 -5.51
N GLU A 94 -1.49 -2.36 -5.56
CA GLU A 94 -0.21 -2.77 -4.97
C GLU A 94 0.96 -1.89 -5.41
N VAL A 95 0.96 -1.40 -6.66
CA VAL A 95 1.99 -0.47 -7.16
C VAL A 95 1.98 0.81 -6.35
N THR A 96 0.80 1.35 -6.07
CA THR A 96 0.66 2.57 -5.25
C THR A 96 1.06 2.33 -3.81
N LEU A 97 0.72 1.18 -3.21
CA LEU A 97 1.14 0.80 -1.87
C LEU A 97 2.67 0.67 -1.77
N LYS A 98 3.31 0.07 -2.77
CA LYS A 98 4.78 0.05 -2.87
C LYS A 98 5.35 1.46 -2.90
N MET A 99 4.75 2.38 -3.66
CA MET A 99 5.27 3.75 -3.73
C MET A 99 5.06 4.51 -2.42
N ILE A 100 3.91 4.34 -1.77
CA ILE A 100 3.62 4.96 -0.47
C ILE A 100 4.59 4.43 0.59
N SER A 101 4.81 3.11 0.65
CA SER A 101 5.78 2.49 1.55
C SER A 101 7.17 3.11 1.38
N LYS A 102 7.61 3.31 0.12
CA LYS A 102 8.88 3.98 -0.20
C LYS A 102 8.94 5.41 0.32
N ILE A 103 7.90 6.22 0.06
CA ILE A 103 7.86 7.65 0.37
C ILE A 103 7.82 7.87 1.88
N LEU A 104 7.03 7.06 2.59
CA LEU A 104 6.91 7.15 4.04
C LEU A 104 8.10 6.50 4.76
N ASN A 105 8.93 5.75 4.03
CA ASN A 105 9.96 4.87 4.57
C ASN A 105 9.38 3.96 5.67
N LYS A 106 8.26 3.31 5.37
CA LYS A 106 7.51 2.50 6.33
C LYS A 106 6.95 1.21 5.76
N LYS A 107 6.86 0.20 6.61
CA LYS A 107 6.09 -1.01 6.32
C LYS A 107 4.60 -0.69 6.22
N ILE A 108 3.94 -1.27 5.21
CA ILE A 108 2.49 -1.28 5.06
C ILE A 108 2.07 -2.75 5.06
N TYR A 109 1.20 -3.09 6.00
CA TYR A 109 0.66 -4.41 6.22
C TYR A 109 -0.75 -4.48 5.62
N VAL A 110 -1.06 -5.53 4.87
CA VAL A 110 -2.36 -5.69 4.21
C VAL A 110 -2.90 -7.09 4.48
N VAL A 111 -4.14 -7.14 4.97
CA VAL A 111 -4.98 -8.33 4.99
C VAL A 111 -5.81 -8.32 3.71
N VAL A 112 -5.68 -9.32 2.87
CA VAL A 112 -6.42 -9.45 1.60
C VAL A 112 -7.52 -10.48 1.82
N ALA A 113 -8.77 -10.02 1.95
CA ALA A 113 -9.94 -10.82 2.29
C ALA A 113 -10.99 -10.77 1.18
N SER A 114 -10.58 -11.01 -0.07
CA SER A 114 -11.45 -10.88 -1.26
C SER A 114 -12.71 -11.74 -1.21
N THR A 115 -12.67 -12.89 -0.55
CA THR A 115 -13.76 -13.87 -0.46
C THR A 115 -14.24 -14.13 0.98
N GLY A 116 -13.74 -13.37 1.96
CA GLY A 116 -13.97 -13.61 3.39
C GLY A 116 -12.67 -13.62 4.21
N LEU A 117 -12.78 -13.43 5.53
CA LEU A 117 -11.62 -13.35 6.43
C LEU A 117 -10.96 -14.72 6.65
N GLU A 118 -11.77 -15.77 6.68
CA GLU A 118 -11.37 -17.18 6.76
C GLU A 118 -10.41 -17.62 5.64
N THR A 119 -10.53 -17.02 4.45
CA THR A 119 -9.66 -17.30 3.29
C THR A 119 -8.62 -16.21 3.05
N SER A 120 -8.39 -15.33 4.03
CA SER A 120 -7.52 -14.18 3.85
C SER A 120 -6.07 -14.57 3.61
N SER A 121 -5.39 -13.79 2.77
CA SER A 121 -3.93 -13.80 2.65
C SER A 121 -3.35 -12.52 3.26
N PHE A 122 -2.06 -12.56 3.58
CA PHE A 122 -1.41 -11.45 4.26
C PHE A 122 -0.19 -10.99 3.46
N GLN A 123 -0.09 -9.68 3.27
CA GLN A 123 0.98 -9.05 2.52
C GLN A 123 1.68 -7.98 3.36
N VAL A 124 2.96 -7.77 3.08
CA VAL A 124 3.74 -6.67 3.64
C VAL A 124 4.58 -6.03 2.55
N PHE A 125 4.41 -4.72 2.39
CA PHE A 125 5.27 -3.88 1.57
C PHE A 125 6.23 -3.13 2.48
N TYR A 126 7.54 -3.26 2.24
CA TYR A 126 8.54 -2.65 3.11
C TYR A 126 9.69 -2.00 2.33
N PRO A 127 10.17 -0.83 2.78
CA PRO A 127 11.34 -0.19 2.18
C PRO A 127 12.56 -1.09 2.29
N ALA A 128 13.36 -1.09 1.23
CA ALA A 128 14.63 -1.79 1.21
C ALA A 128 15.65 -0.96 0.42
N GLN A 129 16.92 -1.23 0.65
CA GLN A 129 17.99 -0.78 -0.24
C GLN A 129 18.35 -1.88 -1.23
N SER A 130 18.70 -1.50 -2.45
CA SER A 130 19.26 -2.39 -3.44
C SER A 130 20.51 -1.75 -4.02
N ASN A 131 21.56 -2.57 -4.20
CA ASN A 131 22.79 -2.17 -4.87
C ASN A 131 22.78 -2.73 -6.28
N ARG A 132 22.96 -1.87 -7.29
CA ARG A 132 23.14 -2.30 -8.67
C ARG A 132 24.15 -1.40 -9.35
N ASN A 133 25.13 -2.00 -10.03
CA ASN A 133 26.20 -1.28 -10.73
C ASN A 133 26.97 -0.28 -9.84
N GLY A 134 27.16 -0.59 -8.56
CA GLY A 134 27.86 0.28 -7.61
C GLY A 134 27.01 1.41 -7.02
N GLU A 135 25.76 1.57 -7.45
CA GLU A 135 24.83 2.56 -6.90
C GLU A 135 23.82 1.90 -5.96
N THR A 136 23.67 2.50 -4.77
CA THR A 136 22.62 2.14 -3.81
C THR A 136 21.38 2.98 -4.06
N TYR A 137 20.23 2.33 -4.17
CA TYR A 137 18.94 3.01 -4.32
C TYR A 137 17.87 2.43 -3.42
N MET A 138 16.93 3.29 -3.03
CA MET A 138 15.74 2.88 -2.28
C MET A 138 14.73 2.20 -3.20
N THR A 139 14.38 0.97 -2.82
CA THR A 139 13.35 0.14 -3.42
C THR A 139 12.32 -0.29 -2.37
N VAL A 140 11.33 -1.07 -2.80
CA VAL A 140 10.36 -1.70 -1.90
C VAL A 140 10.28 -3.16 -2.24
N LYS A 141 10.30 -4.00 -1.21
CA LYS A 141 10.08 -5.43 -1.31
C LYS A 141 8.67 -5.75 -0.84
N GLU A 142 8.18 -6.88 -1.31
CA GLU A 142 6.89 -7.44 -0.93
C GLU A 142 7.14 -8.82 -0.33
N LYS A 143 6.47 -9.10 0.79
CA LYS A 143 6.43 -10.44 1.40
C LYS A 143 4.97 -10.87 1.46
N ASN A 144 4.65 -11.97 0.80
CA ASN A 144 3.37 -12.66 0.92
C ASN A 144 3.53 -13.76 1.97
N PHE A 145 2.55 -13.86 2.87
CA PHE A 145 2.45 -14.91 3.87
C PHE A 145 1.38 -15.90 3.44
N SER A 146 1.55 -17.16 3.83
CA SER A 146 0.66 -18.25 3.47
C SER A 146 -0.77 -17.98 3.95
N ILE A 147 -1.75 -18.42 3.15
CA ILE A 147 -3.17 -18.39 3.51
C ILE A 147 -3.37 -19.18 4.81
N GLY A 148 -4.12 -18.62 5.75
CA GLY A 148 -4.43 -19.29 7.02
C GLY A 148 -3.29 -19.37 8.04
N ALA A 149 -2.17 -18.68 7.82
CA ALA A 149 -1.05 -18.59 8.76
C ALA A 149 -0.76 -17.13 9.18
N PRO A 150 -1.70 -16.48 9.91
CA PRO A 150 -1.54 -15.09 10.33
C PRO A 150 -0.41 -14.89 11.35
N GLU A 151 0.05 -15.94 12.02
CA GLU A 151 0.96 -15.86 13.18
C GLU A 151 2.29 -15.20 12.80
N ASP A 152 2.91 -15.62 11.70
CA ASP A 152 4.18 -15.06 11.22
C ASP A 152 4.03 -13.59 10.82
N TRP A 153 2.88 -13.21 10.27
CA TRP A 153 2.58 -11.84 9.88
C TRP A 153 2.36 -10.96 11.11
N ILE A 154 1.61 -11.46 12.10
CA ILE A 154 1.41 -10.79 13.40
C ILE A 154 2.74 -10.63 14.13
N GLN A 155 3.59 -11.66 14.12
CA GLN A 155 4.93 -11.59 14.72
C GLN A 155 5.79 -10.52 14.04
N ASP A 156 5.76 -10.39 12.71
CA ASP A 156 6.50 -9.33 11.99
C ASP A 156 6.02 -7.93 12.38
N ILE A 157 4.69 -7.75 12.53
CA ILE A 157 4.10 -6.50 13.03
C ILE A 157 4.62 -6.21 14.44
N GLN A 158 4.52 -7.18 15.36
CA GLN A 158 4.91 -7.02 16.76
C GLN A 158 6.41 -6.75 16.93
N ALA A 159 7.26 -7.38 16.12
CA ALA A 159 8.70 -7.13 16.13
C ALA A 159 9.03 -5.68 15.74
N GLY A 160 8.27 -5.09 14.82
CA GLY A 160 8.39 -3.68 14.44
C GLY A 160 8.05 -2.70 15.56
N PHE A 161 7.22 -3.09 16.53
CA PHE A 161 6.91 -2.26 17.70
C PHE A 161 8.00 -2.30 18.79
N LYS A 162 8.78 -3.39 18.87
CA LYS A 162 9.71 -3.65 19.98
C LYS A 162 11.11 -3.05 19.79
N THR A 163 11.44 -2.56 18.60
CA THR A 163 12.82 -2.27 18.19
C THR A 163 13.19 -0.78 18.13
N GLU A 164 12.27 0.14 18.42
CA GLU A 164 12.54 1.58 18.36
C GLU A 164 12.36 2.25 19.74
N ASP A 165 13.46 2.78 20.31
CA ASP A 165 13.50 3.65 21.51
C ASP A 165 12.88 5.05 21.26
N THR A 166 12.21 5.24 20.13
CA THR A 166 11.45 6.46 19.84
C THR A 166 9.97 6.15 19.96
N PRO A 167 9.12 7.08 20.44
CA PRO A 167 7.69 6.85 20.60
C PRO A 167 7.03 6.54 19.25
N THR A 168 6.99 5.24 18.97
CA THR A 168 5.98 4.43 18.27
C THR A 168 5.10 5.22 17.32
N GLN A 169 5.49 5.23 16.05
CA GLN A 169 4.51 5.47 15.01
C GLN A 169 3.82 4.15 14.68
N ASP A 170 2.53 4.04 15.03
CA ASP A 170 1.71 2.86 14.73
C ASP A 170 1.96 2.34 13.29
N PRO A 171 2.08 1.02 13.11
CA PRO A 171 2.22 0.43 11.79
C PRO A 171 0.96 0.73 10.97
N ILE A 172 1.16 0.87 9.66
CA ILE A 172 0.05 1.06 8.74
C ILE A 172 -0.50 -0.32 8.41
N VAL A 173 -1.69 -0.62 8.90
CA VAL A 173 -2.38 -1.89 8.64
C VAL A 173 -3.67 -1.60 7.88
N LEU A 174 -3.87 -2.32 6.77
CA LEU A 174 -5.02 -2.19 5.89
C LEU A 174 -5.72 -3.55 5.74
N LEU A 175 -7.03 -3.52 5.58
CA LEU A 175 -7.88 -4.61 5.12
C LEU A 175 -8.33 -4.27 3.70
N PHE A 176 -8.04 -5.15 2.75
CA PHE A 176 -8.59 -5.12 1.41
C PHE A 176 -9.74 -6.11 1.31
N GLN A 177 -10.95 -5.61 1.12
CA GLN A 177 -12.16 -6.42 0.97
C GLN A 177 -13.13 -5.72 0.02
N SER A 178 -13.74 -6.47 -0.90
CA SER A 178 -14.74 -5.95 -1.85
C SER A 178 -14.27 -4.69 -2.59
N GLU A 179 -13.04 -4.75 -3.15
CA GLU A 179 -12.40 -3.66 -3.89
C GLU A 179 -12.09 -2.39 -3.06
N HIS A 180 -12.19 -2.47 -1.73
CA HIS A 180 -11.99 -1.34 -0.84
C HIS A 180 -10.87 -1.58 0.17
N TYR A 181 -10.07 -0.54 0.43
CA TYR A 181 -9.09 -0.53 1.50
C TYR A 181 -9.66 0.18 2.73
N THR A 182 -9.78 -0.57 3.83
CA THR A 182 -10.14 -0.06 5.15
C THR A 182 -8.91 -0.11 6.04
N TRP A 183 -8.61 0.95 6.79
CA TRP A 183 -7.53 0.85 7.77
C TRP A 183 -7.91 -0.03 8.97
N LEU A 184 -6.93 -0.63 9.62
CA LEU A 184 -7.12 -1.34 10.88
C LEU A 184 -6.35 -0.62 11.98
N ARG A 185 -6.98 -0.51 13.16
CA ARG A 185 -6.34 0.03 14.36
C ARG A 185 -6.22 -1.08 15.39
N PHE A 186 -5.10 -1.13 16.08
CA PHE A 186 -4.97 -1.97 17.26
C PHE A 186 -5.80 -1.36 18.40
N ALA A 187 -6.72 -2.14 18.95
CA ALA A 187 -7.40 -1.77 20.19
C ALA A 187 -6.43 -1.94 21.36
N LYS A 188 -6.48 -1.03 22.33
CA LYS A 188 -5.92 -1.34 23.65
C LYS A 188 -6.71 -2.52 24.20
N ARG A 189 -6.00 -3.51 24.74
CA ARG A 189 -6.66 -4.60 25.48
C ARG A 189 -7.40 -3.94 26.64
N GLU A 190 -8.72 -4.07 26.68
CA GLU A 190 -9.48 -3.68 27.86
C GLU A 190 -9.06 -4.65 28.98
N ASP A 191 -8.53 -4.10 30.07
CA ASP A 191 -8.24 -4.85 31.28
C ASP A 191 -9.58 -5.38 31.83
N GLY A 192 -9.98 -6.58 31.40
CA GLY A 192 -11.26 -7.18 31.78
C GLY A 192 -11.88 -8.18 30.80
N ALA A 193 -11.40 -8.28 29.55
CA ALA A 193 -11.87 -9.32 28.64
C ALA A 193 -11.20 -10.67 28.97
N SER A 194 -11.71 -11.35 29.99
CA SER A 194 -11.60 -12.80 30.09
C SER A 194 -12.22 -13.40 28.83
N LEU A 195 -11.42 -14.07 28.01
CA LEU A 195 -11.94 -15.06 27.09
C LEU A 195 -12.48 -16.17 27.98
N ASP A 196 -13.77 -16.11 28.27
CA ASP A 196 -14.50 -17.18 28.91
C ASP A 196 -14.65 -18.29 27.86
N GLU A 197 -13.59 -19.08 27.69
CA GLU A 197 -13.68 -20.42 27.15
C GLU A 197 -14.31 -21.31 28.22
N SER A 198 -15.62 -21.14 28.43
CA SER A 198 -16.43 -22.07 29.18
C SER A 198 -17.62 -22.54 28.34
N GLN A 199 -17.40 -23.71 27.72
CA GLN A 199 -18.35 -24.80 27.55
C GLN A 199 -19.72 -24.50 26.89
N ASN A 200 -19.84 -24.92 25.63
CA ASN A 200 -20.77 -25.99 25.22
C ASN A 200 -20.49 -26.49 23.81
#